data_AF-A0A484KJ09-F1
#
_entry.id   AF-A0A484KJ09-F1
#
_cell.length_a   1.000
_cell.length_b   1.000
_cell.length_c   1.000
_cell.angle_alpha   90.00
_cell.angle_beta   90.00
_cell.angle_gamma   90.00
#
_symmetry.space_group_name_H-M   'P 1'
#
loop_
_entity.id
_entity.type
_entity.pdbx_description
1 polymer ?
#
loop_
_entity_poly.entity_id
_entity_poly.type
_entity_poly.pdbx_seq_one_letter_code
_entity_poly.pdbx_strand_id
1 'polypeptide(L)' 'MTIGMPDYTSTPENFKTLASCRSEVCKTIGITEDQCELSMGMSGDFELAIEMGSTNVRIGSTIFGARDYSKKQ' A
#
# COMPACT_ATOMS: atom_id res chain seq x y z
N MET A 1 2.50 0.54 -8.61
CA MET A 1 1.11 0.74 -8.14
C MET A 1 1.04 0.68 -6.61
N THR A 2 1.80 1.53 -5.93
CA THR A 2 1.27 2.07 -4.68
C THR A 2 0.03 2.87 -5.05
N ILE A 3 -1.03 2.74 -4.27
CA ILE A 3 -2.26 3.51 -4.50
C ILE A 3 -1.85 4.99 -4.40
N GLY A 4 -1.92 5.74 -5.51
CA GLY A 4 -1.86 7.20 -5.46
C GLY A 4 -0.86 7.99 -6.33
N MET A 5 -0.09 7.42 -7.26
CA MET A 5 0.73 8.25 -8.17
C MET A 5 0.92 7.64 -9.57
N PRO A 6 0.89 8.46 -10.66
CA PRO A 6 1.11 7.99 -12.02
C PRO A 6 2.56 7.58 -12.31
N ASP A 7 3.53 8.06 -11.52
CA ASP A 7 4.88 7.52 -11.50
C ASP A 7 4.95 6.36 -10.51
N TYR A 8 5.46 5.22 -10.97
CA TYR A 8 5.54 3.98 -10.18
C TYR A 8 6.59 4.07 -9.05
N THR A 9 7.07 5.27 -8.74
CA THR A 9 7.98 5.57 -7.64
C THR A 9 7.18 5.71 -6.35
N SER A 10 7.18 4.63 -5.57
CA SER A 10 6.73 4.67 -4.19
C SER A 10 7.75 5.46 -3.39
N THR A 11 7.56 6.78 -3.30
CA THR A 11 8.35 7.58 -2.38
C THR A 11 7.77 7.45 -0.97
N PRO A 12 8.59 7.55 0.09
CA PRO A 12 8.11 7.47 1.47
C PRO A 12 6.96 8.46 1.78
N GLU A 13 6.87 9.57 1.05
CA GLU A 13 5.85 10.62 1.19
C GLU A 13 4.43 10.09 0.92
N ASN A 14 4.26 9.15 -0.01
CA ASN A 14 2.95 8.58 -0.32
C ASN A 14 2.42 7.74 0.85
N PHE A 15 3.28 6.93 1.46
CA PHE A 15 2.93 6.16 2.65
C PHE A 15 2.63 7.07 3.85
N LYS A 16 3.41 8.14 4.04
CA LYS A 16 3.15 9.15 5.07
C LYS A 16 1.79 9.83 4.88
N THR A 17 1.47 10.22 3.65
CA THR A 17 0.22 10.90 3.33
C THR A 17 -0.99 10.02 3.67
N LEU A 18 -0.93 8.74 3.27
CA LEU A 18 -2.00 7.79 3.58
C LEU A 18 -2.13 7.52 5.09
N ALA A 19 -1.01 7.38 5.80
CA ALA A 19 -1.00 7.22 7.24
C ALA A 19 -1.62 8.43 7.96
N SER A 20 -1.26 9.66 7.56
CA SER A 20 -1.89 10.89 8.08
C SER A 20 -3.39 10.93 7.82
N CYS A 21 -3.82 10.55 6.61
CA CYS A 21 -5.23 10.46 6.26
C CYS A 21 -5.98 9.46 7.16
N ARG A 22 -5.38 8.30 7.46
CA ARG A 22 -5.93 7.35 8.42
C ARG A 22 -6.13 8.01 9.79
N SER A 23 -5.10 8.68 10.32
CA SER A 23 -5.17 9.35 11.61
C SER A 23 -6.29 10.40 11.66
N GLU A 24 -6.44 11.21 10.61
CA GLU A 24 -7.50 12.22 10.50
C GLU A 24 -8.90 11.60 10.46
N VAL A 25 -9.08 10.54 9.67
CA VAL A 25 -10.35 9.82 9.57
C VAL A 25 -10.70 9.18 10.91
N CYS A 26 -9.75 8.45 11.54
CA CYS A 26 -9.96 7.81 12.84
C CYS A 26 -10.38 8.81 13.91
N LYS A 27 -9.71 9.97 13.95
CA LYS A 27 -10.05 11.07 14.85
C LYS A 27 -11.45 11.63 14.58
N THR A 28 -11.83 11.79 13.31
CA THR A 28 -13.11 12.36 12.91
C THR A 28 -14.29 11.45 13.28
N ILE A 29 -14.12 10.14 13.12
CA ILE A 29 -15.17 9.16 13.38
C ILE A 29 -15.11 8.56 14.79
N GLY A 30 -14.11 8.93 15.59
CA GLY A 30 -13.98 8.53 16.99
C GLY A 30 -13.56 7.07 17.19
N ILE A 31 -12.77 6.50 16.27
CA ILE A 31 -12.18 5.16 16.41
C ILE A 31 -10.67 5.26 16.65
N THR A 32 -10.06 4.20 17.18
CA THR A 32 -8.60 4.13 17.30
C THR A 32 -7.97 3.71 15.97
N GLU A 33 -6.70 4.06 15.76
CA GLU A 33 -5.98 3.67 14.55
C GLU A 33 -5.82 2.15 14.42
N ASP A 34 -5.78 1.41 15.52
CA ASP A 34 -5.75 -0.07 15.54
C ASP A 34 -7.02 -0.69 14.97
N GLN A 35 -8.14 0.04 14.96
CA GLN A 35 -9.40 -0.39 14.36
C GLN A 35 -9.49 -0.03 12.86
N CYS A 36 -8.48 0.64 12.31
CA CYS A 36 -8.43 1.07 10.92
C CYS A 36 -7.20 0.49 10.23
N GLU A 37 -7.41 -0.59 9.48
CA GLU A 37 -6.34 -1.23 8.72
C GLU A 37 -5.76 -0.27 7.67
N LEU A 38 -4.43 -0.26 7.58
CA LEU A 38 -3.68 0.48 6.58
C LEU A 38 -3.19 -0.50 5.51
N SER A 39 -3.87 -0.53 4.36
CA SER A 39 -3.54 -1.43 3.25
C SER A 39 -2.67 -0.70 2.22
N MET A 40 -1.35 -0.86 2.30
CA MET A 40 -0.39 -0.24 1.39
C MET A 40 0.86 -1.11 1.18
N GLY A 41 1.55 -0.89 0.06
CA GLY A 41 2.68 -1.72 -0.35
C GLY A 41 2.30 -2.85 -1.31
N MET A 42 3.22 -3.11 -2.24
CA MET A 42 3.15 -4.13 -3.27
C MET A 42 4.49 -4.84 -3.44
N SER A 43 4.55 -5.79 -4.37
CA SER A 43 5.74 -6.56 -4.78
C SER A 43 7.09 -5.80 -4.79
N GLY A 44 7.13 -4.50 -5.15
CA GLY A 44 8.36 -3.73 -5.28
C GLY A 44 8.70 -2.79 -4.12
N ASP A 45 7.81 -2.65 -3.13
CA ASP A 45 7.93 -1.63 -2.06
C ASP A 45 7.29 -2.07 -0.72
N PHE A 46 6.94 -3.35 -0.58
CA PHE A 46 6.26 -3.86 0.61
C PHE A 46 7.11 -3.73 1.88
N GLU A 47 8.45 -3.80 1.80
CA GLU A 47 9.33 -3.63 2.96
C GLU A 47 9.23 -2.22 3.53
N LEU A 48 9.35 -1.21 2.67
CA LEU A 48 9.16 0.19 3.06
C LEU A 48 7.72 0.45 3.56
N ALA A 49 6.72 -0.18 2.95
CA ALA A 49 5.35 -0.06 3.43
C ALA A 49 5.18 -0.62 4.86
N ILE A 50 5.85 -1.73 5.19
CA ILE A 50 5.86 -2.31 6.55
C ILE A 50 6.55 -1.36 7.54
N GLU A 51 7.71 -0.81 7.18
CA GLU A 51 8.41 0.20 8.00
C GLU A 51 7.54 1.43 8.28
N MET A 52 6.68 1.80 7.33
CA MET A 52 5.75 2.91 7.44
C MET A 52 4.42 2.57 8.12
N GLY A 53 4.26 1.37 8.68
CA GLY A 53 3.09 0.96 9.46
C GLY A 53 1.95 0.31 8.67
N SER A 54 2.23 -0.25 7.49
CA SER A 54 1.24 -1.05 6.76
C SER A 54 0.80 -2.27 7.56
N THR A 55 -0.51 -2.50 7.61
CA THR A 55 -1.12 -3.69 8.20
C THR A 55 -1.34 -4.79 7.16
N ASN A 56 -1.42 -4.42 5.88
CA ASN A 56 -1.73 -5.31 4.77
C ASN A 56 -0.91 -4.93 3.54
N VAL A 57 -0.10 -5.86 3.04
CA VAL A 57 0.67 -5.71 1.80
C VAL A 57 0.10 -6.60 0.69
N ARG A 58 0.21 -6.17 -0.57
CA ARG A 58 -0.38 -6.88 -1.72
C ARG A 58 0.69 -7.39 -2.67
N ILE A 59 1.08 -8.65 -2.51
CA ILE A 59 2.19 -9.24 -3.27
C ILE A 59 1.68 -10.15 -4.37
N GLY A 60 2.07 -9.85 -5.61
CA GLY A 60 1.70 -10.60 -6.81
C GLY A 60 2.93 -11.14 -7.51
N SER A 61 3.56 -10.31 -8.35
CA SER A 61 4.69 -10.71 -9.20
C SER A 61 5.90 -11.29 -8.45
N THR A 62 6.14 -10.90 -7.20
CA THR A 62 7.22 -11.48 -6.38
C THR A 62 6.92 -12.94 -6.01
N ILE A 63 5.64 -13.31 -5.84
CA ILE A 63 5.21 -14.68 -5.54
C ILE A 63 5.00 -15.48 -6.83
N PHE A 64 4.32 -14.91 -7.81
CA PHE A 64 3.83 -15.62 -9.00
C PHE A 64 4.64 -15.37 -10.28
N GLY A 65 5.64 -14.50 -10.24
CA GLY A 65 6.40 -14.10 -11.42
C GLY A 65 5.66 -13.11 -12.33
N ALA A 66 6.25 -12.83 -13.49
CA ALA A 66 5.65 -11.97 -14.50
C ALA A 66 4.39 -12.61 -15.10
N ARG A 67 3.40 -11.77 -15.44
CA ARG A 67 2.18 -12.26 -16.11
C ARG A 67 2.53 -12.72 -17.53
N ASP A 68 2.14 -13.94 -17.85
CA ASP A 68 2.23 -14.48 -19.20
C ASP A 68 1.07 -13.96 -20.07
N TYR A 69 1.40 -13.18 -21.10
CA TYR A 69 0.43 -12.65 -22.08
C TYR A 69 0.46 -13.40 -23.42
N SER A 70 1.23 -14.48 -23.53
CA SER A 70 1.38 -15.26 -24.77
C SER A 70 0.08 -16.00 -25.16
N LYS A 71 -0.74 -16.39 -24.17
CA LYS A 71 -2.04 -17.03 -24.38
C LYS A 71 -3.15 -15.96 -24.49
N LYS A 72 -3.18 -15.23 -25.60
CA LYS A 72 -4.41 -14.52 -26.00
C LYS A 72 -5.32 -15.54 -26.70
N GLN A 73 -6.40 -15.93 -26.03
CA GLN A 73 -7.56 -16.54 -26.70
C GLN A 73 -8.37 -15.43 -27.39
#